data_AF-A0A821BHH2-F1
#
_entry.id   AF-A0A821BHH2-F1
#
_cell.length_a   1.000
_cell.length_b   1.000
_cell.length_c   1.000
_cell.angle_alpha   90.00
_cell.angle_beta   90.00
_cell.angle_gamma   90.00
#
_symmetry.space_group_name_H-M   'P 1'
#
loop_
_entity.id
_entity.type
_entity.pdbx_description
1 polymer ?
#
loop_
_entity_poly.entity_id
_entity_poly.type
_entity_poly.pdbx_seq_one_letter_code
_entity_poly.pdbx_strand_id
1 'polypeptide(L)'
;MYRRESKELQEKSQQPKQSLIDLELADYEKTIKTLKDNLTHKDKEIQDLRDELTSINEKNLSLKQEMENLEQLKLQTEERADKLKTLLDTTKRDLQNAKDLEQQRYQNDDNLRTLFDKLQIELDNNKVIISQLLSEKQQLVERLNNQSETNQKTINLLEQNLHIAKHELDIAKQDKETLQDDFNNYKIRAQSVLKQQSTQRERIPPVADKQAELEETIEKLKTALREANNKIQLLKSENEILQKEQDRMNEVQTKIINESRKREQDLRKQHQMELEKMENECLKRTNDSHDMMKSVTLQNETLSKTFKEQIAAIETDHERSISILQNQLQASKQEIEQFKNRIELLRQTNVDNDKESSQIILNNDINKDEIPWTFSERQQGEGSESASIDYQPPDVAVKTLENVLFGNTQTPQSPSSNLEKPRHILFEDVELERQRIEEELNKAKYRLLNTTELLNESELNNVRLSEQVSLLKDEIRRIERNMDRAESISNLEYLKNIILKFFILKTTHERLQIIPVLVTMLKLSPDEQANLVRVAQQTTSIVDTSSNSEPNAQQVTNSANSNSSSSWGSYLNIW
;
A
#
# COMPACT_ATOMS: atom_id res chain seq x y z
N MET A 1 116.20 78.47 -79.52
CA MET A 1 115.06 79.21 -78.94
C MET A 1 113.69 78.79 -79.47
N TYR A 2 113.55 78.00 -80.54
CA TYR A 2 112.23 77.53 -81.05
C TYR A 2 111.60 76.32 -80.32
N ARG A 3 112.20 75.82 -79.23
CA ARG A 3 111.69 74.65 -78.48
C ARG A 3 111.07 75.01 -77.12
N ARG A 4 111.05 76.31 -76.77
CA ARG A 4 110.47 76.84 -75.52
C ARG A 4 109.11 77.50 -75.75
N GLU A 5 108.90 78.20 -76.87
CA GLU A 5 107.59 78.76 -77.25
C GLU A 5 106.53 77.70 -77.63
N SER A 6 106.94 76.53 -78.16
CA SER A 6 106.00 75.42 -78.40
C SER A 6 105.55 74.70 -77.13
N LYS A 7 106.24 74.85 -76.00
CA LYS A 7 105.82 74.22 -74.73
C LYS A 7 104.86 75.12 -73.93
N GLU A 8 105.05 76.44 -73.94
CA GLU A 8 104.16 77.38 -73.24
C GLU A 8 102.78 77.56 -73.91
N LEU A 9 102.67 77.34 -75.24
CA LEU A 9 101.38 77.37 -75.94
C LEU A 9 100.58 76.07 -75.82
N GLN A 10 101.20 74.97 -75.39
CA GLN A 10 100.53 73.67 -75.24
C GLN A 10 100.00 73.45 -73.81
N GLU A 11 100.56 74.13 -72.80
CA GLU A 11 100.07 74.10 -71.41
C GLU A 11 98.85 75.01 -71.15
N LYS A 12 98.63 76.07 -71.95
CA LYS A 12 97.48 76.98 -71.77
C LYS A 12 96.17 76.55 -72.46
N SER A 13 96.19 75.49 -73.26
CA SER A 13 95.00 75.00 -74.02
C SER A 13 94.27 73.82 -73.35
N GLN A 14 94.89 73.15 -72.37
CA GLN A 14 94.31 71.98 -71.70
C GLN A 14 93.60 72.28 -70.37
N GLN A 15 93.78 73.48 -69.79
CA GLN A 15 93.28 73.80 -68.45
C GLN A 15 91.84 74.38 -68.31
N PRO A 16 91.08 74.81 -69.34
CA PRO A 16 89.68 75.20 -69.13
C PRO A 16 88.66 74.05 -69.35
N LYS A 17 89.06 72.93 -69.98
CA LYS A 17 88.14 71.79 -70.23
C LYS A 17 88.15 70.75 -69.12
N GLN A 18 89.29 70.46 -68.50
CA GLN A 18 89.36 69.59 -67.31
C GLN A 18 88.58 70.19 -66.14
N SER A 19 88.70 71.50 -65.89
CA SER A 19 87.94 72.17 -64.82
C SER A 19 86.41 72.18 -65.04
N LEU A 20 85.94 72.16 -66.29
CA LEU A 20 84.50 72.10 -66.60
C LEU A 20 83.98 70.67 -66.43
N ILE A 21 84.75 69.68 -66.89
CA ILE A 21 84.44 68.26 -66.72
C ILE A 21 84.49 67.86 -65.23
N ASP A 22 85.43 68.40 -64.45
CA ASP A 22 85.52 68.17 -63.01
C ASP A 22 84.36 68.83 -62.24
N LEU A 23 83.86 69.98 -62.72
CA LEU A 23 82.67 70.63 -62.16
C LEU A 23 81.39 69.85 -62.49
N GLU A 24 81.25 69.39 -63.73
CA GLU A 24 80.14 68.52 -64.16
C GLU A 24 80.18 67.18 -63.42
N LEU A 25 81.37 66.56 -63.28
CA LEU A 25 81.57 65.37 -62.46
C LEU A 25 81.24 65.61 -60.99
N ALA A 26 81.61 66.76 -60.42
CA ALA A 26 81.25 67.12 -59.05
C ALA A 26 79.73 67.32 -58.88
N ASP A 27 79.04 67.90 -59.88
CA ASP A 27 77.59 68.04 -59.89
C ASP A 27 76.88 66.68 -60.06
N TYR A 28 77.43 65.79 -60.90
CA TYR A 28 76.99 64.40 -61.00
C TYR A 28 77.23 63.61 -59.71
N GLU A 29 78.40 63.76 -59.08
CA GLU A 29 78.71 63.14 -57.79
C GLU A 29 77.78 63.65 -56.69
N LYS A 30 77.47 64.96 -56.68
CA LYS A 30 76.52 65.54 -55.75
C LYS A 30 75.11 65.03 -55.97
N THR A 31 74.64 64.95 -57.21
CA THR A 31 73.32 64.38 -57.53
C THR A 31 73.25 62.90 -57.19
N ILE A 32 74.27 62.10 -57.53
CA ILE A 32 74.38 60.70 -57.12
C ILE A 32 74.35 60.57 -55.60
N LYS A 33 75.07 61.42 -54.87
CA LYS A 33 75.05 61.43 -53.41
C LYS A 33 73.67 61.75 -52.87
N THR A 34 72.99 62.78 -53.39
CA THR A 34 71.61 63.08 -52.98
C THR A 34 70.62 61.96 -53.33
N LEU A 35 70.77 61.31 -54.48
CA LEU A 35 69.94 60.17 -54.87
C LEU A 35 70.21 58.96 -53.97
N LYS A 36 71.47 58.74 -53.59
CA LYS A 36 71.86 57.69 -52.64
C LYS A 36 71.32 57.97 -51.25
N ASP A 37 71.43 59.20 -50.77
CA ASP A 37 70.87 59.61 -49.48
C ASP A 37 69.34 59.44 -49.50
N ASN A 38 68.66 59.85 -50.57
CA ASN A 38 67.23 59.64 -50.77
C ASN A 38 66.85 58.15 -50.84
N LEU A 39 67.66 57.33 -51.52
CA LEU A 39 67.46 55.88 -51.57
C LEU A 39 67.54 55.28 -50.16
N THR A 40 68.58 55.63 -49.39
CA THR A 40 68.72 55.13 -48.01
C THR A 40 67.62 55.63 -47.08
N HIS A 41 67.11 56.84 -47.30
CA HIS A 41 65.96 57.36 -46.54
C HIS A 41 64.69 56.60 -46.88
N LYS A 42 64.42 56.33 -48.16
CA LYS A 42 63.29 55.52 -48.61
C LYS A 42 63.40 54.06 -48.17
N ASP A 43 64.60 53.49 -48.16
CA ASP A 43 64.83 52.14 -47.63
C ASP A 43 64.53 52.06 -46.12
N LYS A 44 64.89 53.11 -45.35
CA LYS A 44 64.50 53.21 -43.93
C LYS A 44 62.99 53.34 -43.76
N GLU A 45 62.33 54.21 -44.54
CA GLU A 45 60.87 54.38 -44.49
C GLU A 45 60.13 53.08 -44.85
N ILE A 46 60.63 52.33 -45.85
CA ILE A 46 60.11 51.01 -46.21
C ILE A 46 60.33 50.01 -45.07
N GLN A 47 61.48 50.06 -44.39
CA GLN A 47 61.75 49.17 -43.26
C GLN A 47 60.84 49.48 -42.06
N ASP A 48 60.65 50.75 -41.71
CA ASP A 48 59.75 51.17 -40.64
C ASP A 48 58.31 50.74 -40.93
N LEU A 49 57.84 50.90 -42.17
CA LEU A 49 56.52 50.42 -42.60
C LEU A 49 56.40 48.89 -42.56
N ARG A 50 57.48 48.15 -42.84
CA ARG A 50 57.49 46.68 -42.71
C ARG A 50 57.39 46.26 -41.25
N ASP A 51 58.11 46.94 -40.37
CA ASP A 51 58.09 46.65 -38.92
C ASP A 51 56.73 47.03 -38.29
N GLU A 52 56.09 48.08 -38.78
CA GLU A 52 54.71 48.42 -38.40
C GLU A 52 53.71 47.38 -38.92
N LEU A 53 53.86 46.92 -40.17
CA LEU A 53 53.02 45.88 -40.76
C LEU A 53 53.15 44.54 -40.00
N THR A 54 54.37 44.15 -39.61
CA THR A 54 54.58 42.94 -38.79
C THR A 54 53.95 43.09 -37.41
N SER A 55 54.12 44.24 -36.74
CA SER A 55 53.48 44.51 -35.44
C SER A 55 51.94 44.48 -35.52
N ILE A 56 51.35 45.06 -36.57
CA ILE A 56 49.89 45.01 -36.80
C ILE A 56 49.43 43.57 -37.08
N ASN A 57 50.20 42.80 -37.84
CA ASN A 57 49.88 41.40 -38.11
C ASN A 57 49.92 40.53 -36.84
N GLU A 58 50.91 40.72 -35.97
CA GLU A 58 51.00 40.03 -34.68
C GLU A 58 49.81 40.39 -33.77
N LYS A 59 49.46 41.67 -33.68
CA LYS A 59 48.26 42.13 -32.94
C LYS A 59 46.98 41.51 -33.50
N ASN A 60 46.81 41.48 -34.82
CA ASN A 60 45.67 40.84 -35.47
C ASN A 60 45.62 39.34 -35.17
N LEU A 61 46.76 38.66 -35.11
CA LEU A 61 46.81 37.24 -34.78
C LEU A 61 46.44 36.98 -33.32
N SER A 62 46.92 37.81 -32.39
CA SER A 62 46.54 37.76 -30.97
C SER A 62 45.05 38.02 -30.77
N LEU A 63 44.48 39.03 -31.45
CA LEU A 63 43.05 39.34 -31.36
C LEU A 63 42.19 38.21 -31.94
N LYS A 64 42.63 37.56 -33.03
CA LYS A 64 41.93 36.39 -33.57
C LYS A 64 41.92 35.23 -32.59
N GLN A 65 43.04 34.95 -31.92
CA GLN A 65 43.12 33.93 -30.87
C GLN A 65 42.23 34.27 -29.68
N GLU A 66 42.18 35.54 -29.26
CA GLU A 66 41.28 35.99 -28.20
C GLU A 66 39.80 35.83 -28.59
N MET A 67 39.43 36.18 -29.83
CA MET A 67 38.08 35.95 -30.35
C MET A 67 37.71 34.46 -30.34
N GLU A 68 38.60 33.58 -30.77
CA GLU A 68 38.36 32.14 -30.78
C GLU A 68 38.19 31.59 -29.35
N ASN A 69 39.02 32.03 -28.40
CA ASN A 69 38.89 31.67 -27.00
C ASN A 69 37.56 32.16 -26.39
N LEU A 70 37.13 33.38 -26.71
CA LEU A 70 35.85 33.93 -26.27
C LEU A 70 34.66 33.17 -26.88
N GLU A 71 34.77 32.74 -28.14
CA GLU A 71 33.74 31.95 -28.81
C GLU A 71 33.61 30.55 -28.19
N GLN A 72 34.73 29.90 -27.85
CA GLN A 72 34.74 28.64 -27.10
C GLN A 72 34.14 28.80 -25.70
N LEU A 73 34.50 29.87 -24.99
CA LEU A 73 33.95 30.14 -23.66
C LEU A 73 32.44 30.37 -23.74
N LYS A 74 31.97 31.12 -24.73
CA LYS A 74 30.54 31.34 -24.99
C LYS A 74 29.81 30.01 -25.22
N LEU A 75 30.33 29.16 -26.11
CA LEU A 75 29.72 27.85 -26.39
C LEU A 75 29.62 26.98 -25.12
N GLN A 76 30.68 26.92 -24.32
CA GLN A 76 30.67 26.17 -23.05
C GLN A 76 29.65 26.74 -22.05
N THR A 77 29.46 28.06 -22.01
CA THR A 77 28.45 28.66 -21.14
C THR A 77 27.02 28.38 -21.63
N GLU A 78 26.79 28.37 -22.94
CA GLU A 78 25.50 28.00 -23.54
C GLU A 78 25.17 26.52 -23.25
N GLU A 79 26.13 25.60 -23.44
CA GLU A 79 25.94 24.18 -23.08
C GLU A 79 25.62 23.97 -21.59
N ARG A 80 26.27 24.74 -20.70
CA ARG A 80 25.97 24.70 -19.26
C ARG A 80 24.58 25.23 -18.96
N ALA A 81 24.16 26.30 -19.63
CA ALA A 81 22.82 26.86 -19.49
C ALA A 81 21.75 25.86 -19.94
N ASP A 82 21.97 25.15 -21.07
CA ASP A 82 21.07 24.11 -21.56
C ASP A 82 20.99 22.92 -20.60
N LYS A 83 22.12 22.47 -20.03
CA LYS A 83 22.14 21.42 -18.99
C LYS A 83 21.39 21.84 -17.72
N LEU A 84 21.52 23.10 -17.30
CA LEU A 84 20.78 23.62 -16.15
C LEU A 84 19.28 23.73 -16.45
N LYS A 85 18.92 24.11 -17.67
CA LYS A 85 17.52 24.17 -18.11
C LYS A 85 16.88 22.78 -18.13
N THR A 86 17.54 21.78 -18.70
CA THR A 86 17.02 20.40 -18.70
C THR A 86 16.87 19.86 -17.28
N LEU A 87 17.84 20.10 -16.39
CA LEU A 87 17.76 19.71 -14.98
C LEU A 87 16.64 20.45 -14.24
N LEU A 88 16.40 21.72 -14.56
CA LEU A 88 15.27 22.48 -14.00
C LEU A 88 13.93 21.89 -14.47
N ASP A 89 13.81 21.50 -15.73
CA ASP A 89 12.58 20.93 -16.26
C ASP A 89 12.32 19.52 -15.71
N THR A 90 13.36 18.69 -15.53
CA THR A 90 13.22 17.38 -14.86
C THR A 90 12.80 17.54 -13.40
N THR A 91 13.47 18.42 -12.64
CA THR A 91 13.13 18.64 -11.22
C THR A 91 11.73 19.23 -11.04
N LYS A 92 11.26 20.10 -11.96
CA LYS A 92 9.86 20.56 -11.97
C LYS A 92 8.88 19.42 -12.22
N ARG A 93 9.20 18.51 -13.16
CA ARG A 93 8.37 17.34 -13.43
C ARG A 93 8.32 16.40 -12.23
N ASP A 94 9.45 16.15 -11.60
CA ASP A 94 9.54 15.31 -10.40
C ASP A 94 8.78 15.92 -9.23
N LEU A 95 8.85 17.24 -9.06
CA LEU A 95 8.07 17.96 -8.06
C LEU A 95 6.56 17.83 -8.30
N GLN A 96 6.11 17.90 -9.56
CA GLN A 96 4.70 17.69 -9.90
C GLN A 96 4.27 16.25 -9.61
N ASN A 97 5.06 15.26 -10.02
CA ASN A 97 4.78 13.85 -9.73
C ASN A 97 4.71 13.59 -8.21
N ALA A 98 5.60 14.20 -7.42
CA ALA A 98 5.58 14.08 -5.97
C ALA A 98 4.29 14.67 -5.36
N LYS A 99 3.81 15.81 -5.87
CA LYS A 99 2.53 16.40 -5.43
C LYS A 99 1.33 15.53 -5.78
N ASP A 100 1.31 14.94 -6.98
CA ASP A 100 0.23 14.06 -7.40
C ASP A 100 0.20 12.78 -6.54
N LEU A 101 1.36 12.21 -6.22
CA LEU A 101 1.49 11.08 -5.28
C LEU A 101 1.06 11.45 -3.86
N GLU A 102 1.40 12.65 -3.39
CA GLU A 102 0.96 13.16 -2.09
C GLU A 102 -0.57 13.29 -2.03
N GLN A 103 -1.19 13.84 -3.08
CA GLN A 103 -2.64 13.94 -3.17
C GLN A 103 -3.33 12.56 -3.17
N GLN A 104 -2.78 11.58 -3.91
CA GLN A 104 -3.27 10.20 -3.89
C GLN A 104 -3.15 9.58 -2.49
N ARG A 105 -2.06 9.87 -1.75
CA ARG A 105 -1.92 9.42 -0.37
C ARG A 105 -2.97 10.02 0.55
N TYR A 106 -3.25 11.31 0.45
CA TYR A 106 -4.33 11.93 1.23
C TYR A 106 -5.70 11.30 0.94
N GLN A 107 -6.00 11.02 -0.34
CA GLN A 107 -7.26 10.35 -0.71
C GLN A 107 -7.33 8.92 -0.15
N ASN A 108 -6.23 8.18 -0.20
CA ASN A 108 -6.16 6.83 0.37
C ASN A 108 -6.30 6.84 1.89
N ASP A 109 -5.68 7.80 2.59
CA ASP A 109 -5.81 7.94 4.03
C ASP A 109 -7.25 8.29 4.44
N ASP A 110 -7.94 9.15 3.67
CA ASP A 110 -9.37 9.44 3.90
C ASP A 110 -10.25 8.20 3.66
N ASN A 111 -10.00 7.45 2.58
CA ASN A 111 -10.68 6.19 2.31
C ASN A 111 -10.45 5.15 3.43
N LEU A 112 -9.21 5.01 3.92
CA LEU A 112 -8.89 4.13 5.03
C LEU A 112 -9.57 4.58 6.32
N ARG A 113 -9.63 5.89 6.57
CA ARG A 113 -10.30 6.45 7.75
C ARG A 113 -11.79 6.18 7.73
N THR A 114 -12.46 6.40 6.59
CA THR A 114 -13.89 6.11 6.45
C THR A 114 -14.19 4.62 6.57
N LEU A 115 -13.32 3.73 6.07
CA LEU A 115 -13.45 2.29 6.25
C LEU A 115 -13.27 1.88 7.71
N PHE A 116 -12.29 2.46 8.41
CA PHE A 116 -12.08 2.25 9.83
C PHE A 116 -13.30 2.65 10.65
N ASP A 117 -13.86 3.85 10.39
CA ASP A 117 -15.04 4.33 11.09
C ASP A 117 -16.27 3.41 10.85
N LYS A 118 -16.42 2.87 9.63
CA LYS A 118 -17.46 1.86 9.33
C LYS A 118 -17.27 0.56 10.13
N LEU A 119 -16.05 0.01 10.13
CA LEU A 119 -15.74 -1.20 10.89
C LEU A 119 -15.91 -0.98 12.40
N GLN A 120 -15.61 0.21 12.90
CA GLN A 120 -15.81 0.58 14.28
C GLN A 120 -17.30 0.60 14.64
N ILE A 121 -18.15 1.18 13.78
CA ILE A 121 -19.61 1.15 13.96
C ILE A 121 -20.14 -0.28 13.94
N GLU A 122 -19.69 -1.13 13.01
CA GLU A 122 -20.08 -2.55 12.97
C GLU A 122 -19.63 -3.32 14.22
N LEU A 123 -18.42 -3.06 14.71
CA LEU A 123 -17.91 -3.64 15.94
C LEU A 123 -18.80 -3.26 17.14
N ASP A 124 -19.18 -1.99 17.25
CA ASP A 124 -20.01 -1.52 18.35
C ASP A 124 -21.45 -2.05 18.25
N ASN A 125 -22.00 -2.19 17.04
CA ASN A 125 -23.26 -2.90 16.81
C ASN A 125 -23.19 -4.36 17.26
N ASN A 126 -22.12 -5.07 16.91
CA ASN A 126 -21.92 -6.46 17.34
C ASN A 126 -21.81 -6.58 18.86
N LYS A 127 -21.14 -5.65 19.54
CA LYS A 127 -21.09 -5.61 21.03
C LYS A 127 -22.49 -5.44 21.64
N VAL A 128 -23.33 -4.59 21.05
CA VAL A 128 -24.72 -4.40 21.50
C VAL A 128 -25.52 -5.69 21.32
N ILE A 129 -25.43 -6.34 20.15
CA ILE A 129 -26.10 -7.62 19.89
C ILE A 129 -25.64 -8.70 20.88
N ILE A 130 -24.33 -8.83 21.12
CA ILE A 130 -23.79 -9.77 22.11
C ILE A 130 -24.35 -9.48 23.50
N SER A 131 -24.42 -8.21 23.91
CA SER A 131 -24.95 -7.81 25.22
C SER A 131 -26.44 -8.17 25.35
N GLN A 132 -27.21 -7.98 24.28
CA GLN A 132 -28.63 -8.37 24.23
C GLN A 132 -28.80 -9.90 24.33
N LEU A 133 -28.07 -10.67 23.52
CA LEU A 133 -28.10 -12.13 23.57
C LEU A 133 -27.67 -12.68 24.94
N LEU A 134 -26.69 -12.04 25.59
CA LEU A 134 -26.26 -12.39 26.94
C LEU A 134 -27.39 -12.16 27.96
N SER A 135 -28.10 -11.03 27.86
CA SER A 135 -29.25 -10.72 28.72
C SER A 135 -30.40 -11.71 28.48
N GLU A 136 -30.73 -12.03 27.24
CA GLU A 136 -31.75 -13.01 26.89
C GLU A 136 -31.40 -14.41 27.42
N LYS A 137 -30.14 -14.83 27.26
CA LYS A 137 -29.62 -16.07 27.85
C LYS A 137 -29.79 -16.07 29.37
N GLN A 138 -29.44 -14.98 30.05
CA GLN A 138 -29.56 -14.89 31.50
C GLN A 138 -31.01 -15.01 31.95
N GLN A 139 -31.94 -14.34 31.27
CA GLN A 139 -33.38 -14.44 31.55
C GLN A 139 -33.90 -15.86 31.34
N LEU A 140 -33.46 -16.56 30.29
CA LEU A 140 -33.86 -17.94 30.03
C LEU A 140 -33.32 -18.90 31.10
N VAL A 141 -32.06 -18.73 31.53
CA VAL A 141 -31.47 -19.52 32.62
C VAL A 141 -32.22 -19.29 33.92
N GLU A 142 -32.56 -18.04 34.24
CA GLU A 142 -33.32 -17.70 35.45
C GLU A 142 -34.73 -18.31 35.40
N ARG A 143 -35.42 -18.23 34.26
CA ARG A 143 -36.73 -18.91 34.07
C ARG A 143 -36.62 -20.42 34.25
N LEU A 144 -35.60 -21.05 33.68
CA LEU A 144 -35.38 -22.50 33.79
C LEU A 144 -35.10 -22.90 35.24
N ASN A 145 -34.27 -22.14 35.95
CA ASN A 145 -33.97 -22.38 37.37
C ASN A 145 -35.23 -22.22 38.23
N ASN A 146 -36.00 -21.15 38.03
CA ASN A 146 -37.26 -20.94 38.75
C ASN A 146 -38.24 -22.09 38.48
N GLN A 147 -38.38 -22.52 37.22
CA GLN A 147 -39.23 -23.65 36.88
C GLN A 147 -38.72 -24.95 37.52
N SER A 148 -37.42 -25.20 37.50
CA SER A 148 -36.81 -26.36 38.15
C SER A 148 -37.05 -26.35 39.66
N GLU A 149 -36.94 -25.20 40.33
CA GLU A 149 -37.21 -25.08 41.76
C GLU A 149 -38.69 -25.30 42.08
N THR A 150 -39.60 -24.77 41.26
CA THR A 150 -41.03 -25.04 41.42
C THR A 150 -41.37 -26.51 41.22
N ASN A 151 -40.81 -27.16 40.20
CA ASN A 151 -40.98 -28.59 39.96
C ASN A 151 -40.39 -29.43 41.10
N GLN A 152 -39.25 -29.03 41.66
CA GLN A 152 -38.70 -29.73 42.82
C GLN A 152 -39.62 -29.62 44.04
N LYS A 153 -40.20 -28.43 44.29
CA LYS A 153 -41.18 -28.24 45.36
C LYS A 153 -42.44 -29.09 45.15
N THR A 154 -42.95 -29.18 43.93
CA THR A 154 -44.12 -30.03 43.63
C THR A 154 -43.81 -31.51 43.75
N ILE A 155 -42.64 -31.96 43.30
CA ILE A 155 -42.17 -33.34 43.49
C ILE A 155 -42.12 -33.68 44.98
N ASN A 156 -41.46 -32.84 45.79
CA ASN A 156 -41.36 -33.08 47.24
C ASN A 156 -42.74 -33.15 47.92
N LEU A 157 -43.70 -32.31 47.50
CA LEU A 157 -45.07 -32.33 48.01
C LEU A 157 -45.82 -33.62 47.61
N LEU A 158 -45.68 -34.03 46.35
CA LEU A 158 -46.29 -35.28 45.86
C LEU A 158 -45.69 -36.51 46.54
N GLU A 159 -44.38 -36.52 46.79
CA GLU A 159 -43.70 -37.57 47.54
C GLU A 159 -44.20 -37.65 48.99
N GLN A 160 -44.41 -36.51 49.66
CA GLN A 160 -45.01 -36.47 51.00
C GLN A 160 -46.44 -37.02 50.99
N ASN A 161 -47.27 -36.59 50.04
CA ASN A 161 -48.64 -37.08 49.92
C ASN A 161 -48.69 -38.59 49.63
N LEU A 162 -47.80 -39.08 48.79
CA LEU A 162 -47.67 -40.50 48.48
C LEU A 162 -47.23 -41.30 49.71
N HIS A 163 -46.34 -40.73 50.55
CA HIS A 163 -45.96 -41.34 51.82
C HIS A 163 -47.15 -41.43 52.78
N ILE A 164 -47.95 -40.37 52.91
CA ILE A 164 -49.16 -40.35 53.75
C ILE A 164 -50.17 -41.40 53.26
N ALA A 165 -50.48 -41.41 51.96
CA ALA A 165 -51.43 -42.37 51.40
C ALA A 165 -50.97 -43.83 51.55
N LYS A 166 -49.66 -44.10 51.42
CA LYS A 166 -49.09 -45.43 51.71
C LYS A 166 -49.27 -45.82 53.18
N HIS A 167 -48.99 -44.89 54.09
CA HIS A 167 -49.17 -45.12 55.52
C HIS A 167 -50.64 -45.38 55.88
N GLU A 168 -51.57 -44.59 55.34
CA GLU A 168 -53.02 -44.81 55.50
C GLU A 168 -53.47 -46.16 54.91
N LEU A 169 -52.94 -46.55 53.75
CA LEU A 169 -53.23 -47.85 53.16
C LEU A 169 -52.74 -49.00 54.05
N ASP A 170 -51.57 -48.88 54.66
CA ASP A 170 -51.03 -49.91 55.56
C ASP A 170 -51.81 -49.98 56.87
N ILE A 171 -52.25 -48.85 57.44
CA ILE A 171 -53.21 -48.84 58.55
C ILE A 171 -54.51 -49.55 58.15
N ALA A 172 -55.11 -49.17 57.01
CA ALA A 172 -56.35 -49.78 56.55
C ALA A 172 -56.23 -51.29 56.27
N LYS A 173 -55.06 -51.76 55.82
CA LYS A 173 -54.78 -53.19 55.68
C LYS A 173 -54.71 -53.87 57.06
N GLN A 174 -54.02 -53.27 58.02
CA GLN A 174 -53.93 -53.78 59.39
C GLN A 174 -55.33 -53.81 60.04
N ASP A 175 -56.12 -52.76 59.90
CA ASP A 175 -57.51 -52.72 60.38
C ASP A 175 -58.37 -53.80 59.71
N LYS A 176 -58.20 -54.02 58.41
CA LYS A 176 -58.89 -55.11 57.70
C LYS A 176 -58.48 -56.49 58.24
N GLU A 177 -57.20 -56.70 58.51
CA GLU A 177 -56.69 -57.95 59.08
C GLU A 177 -57.27 -58.18 60.48
N THR A 178 -57.21 -57.17 61.35
CA THR A 178 -57.84 -57.24 62.69
C THR A 178 -59.35 -57.47 62.61
N LEU A 179 -60.06 -56.82 61.68
CA LEU A 179 -61.50 -57.03 61.48
C LEU A 179 -61.81 -58.42 60.90
N GLN A 180 -60.93 -58.96 60.05
CA GLN A 180 -61.03 -60.33 59.52
C GLN A 180 -60.88 -61.34 60.65
N ASP A 181 -59.91 -61.13 61.54
CA ASP A 181 -59.71 -61.96 62.74
C ASP A 181 -60.90 -61.84 63.69
N ASP A 182 -61.36 -60.61 63.95
CA ASP A 182 -62.57 -60.37 64.73
C ASP A 182 -63.81 -60.99 64.10
N PHE A 183 -63.93 -60.99 62.76
CA PHE A 183 -65.02 -61.64 62.04
C PHE A 183 -64.91 -63.16 62.13
N ASN A 184 -63.72 -63.74 62.06
CA ASN A 184 -63.53 -65.17 62.28
C ASN A 184 -63.88 -65.55 63.73
N ASN A 185 -63.43 -64.76 64.70
CA ASN A 185 -63.79 -64.88 66.11
C ASN A 185 -65.29 -64.69 66.34
N TYR A 186 -65.90 -63.75 65.63
CA TYR A 186 -67.34 -63.51 65.67
C TYR A 186 -68.10 -64.63 64.99
N LYS A 187 -67.64 -65.20 63.87
CA LYS A 187 -68.27 -66.35 63.21
C LYS A 187 -68.29 -67.55 64.15
N ILE A 188 -67.21 -67.77 64.90
CA ILE A 188 -67.16 -68.79 65.96
C ILE A 188 -68.17 -68.46 67.08
N ARG A 189 -68.17 -67.21 67.58
CA ARG A 189 -69.13 -66.74 68.59
C ARG A 189 -70.58 -66.74 68.10
N ALA A 190 -70.83 -66.43 66.84
CA ALA A 190 -72.13 -66.36 66.19
C ALA A 190 -72.60 -67.74 65.78
N GLN A 191 -71.75 -68.71 65.45
CA GLN A 191 -72.15 -70.11 65.40
C GLN A 191 -72.52 -70.63 66.81
N SER A 192 -71.84 -70.13 67.85
CA SER A 192 -72.21 -70.40 69.24
C SER A 192 -73.51 -69.70 69.64
N VAL A 193 -73.76 -68.48 69.17
CA VAL A 193 -74.93 -67.67 69.50
C VAL A 193 -76.12 -67.99 68.59
N LEU A 194 -75.95 -68.40 67.32
CA LEU A 194 -77.00 -68.92 66.42
C LEU A 194 -77.50 -70.29 66.91
N LYS A 195 -76.69 -70.98 67.73
CA LYS A 195 -77.13 -72.11 68.55
C LYS A 195 -77.96 -71.68 69.79
N GLN A 196 -77.90 -70.41 70.20
CA GLN A 196 -78.60 -69.81 71.35
C GLN A 196 -79.72 -68.79 70.97
N GLN A 197 -79.74 -68.25 69.76
CA GLN A 197 -80.64 -67.19 69.26
C GLN A 197 -81.67 -67.72 68.24
N SER A 198 -82.03 -69.00 68.32
CA SER A 198 -83.37 -69.47 67.90
C SER A 198 -84.50 -68.85 68.74
N THR A 199 -84.19 -67.96 69.69
CA THR A 199 -85.15 -67.21 70.51
C THR A 199 -84.90 -65.71 70.41
N GLN A 200 -85.90 -65.08 69.77
CA GLN A 200 -86.40 -63.72 69.97
C GLN A 200 -85.80 -62.53 69.19
N ARG A 201 -86.76 -61.85 68.56
CA ARG A 201 -86.74 -60.69 67.66
C ARG A 201 -86.80 -59.37 68.42
N GLU A 202 -86.31 -58.33 67.72
CA GLU A 202 -86.84 -56.94 67.62
C GLU A 202 -86.94 -56.12 68.93
N ARG A 203 -86.83 -54.79 69.01
CA ARG A 203 -87.44 -53.74 68.19
C ARG A 203 -86.95 -52.37 68.68
N ILE A 204 -86.91 -51.42 67.75
CA ILE A 204 -86.75 -49.95 67.85
C ILE A 204 -87.87 -49.32 68.70
N PRO A 205 -87.63 -48.29 69.55
CA PRO A 205 -88.10 -46.89 69.31
C PRO A 205 -87.29 -45.82 70.13
N PRO A 206 -87.71 -44.56 70.36
CA PRO A 206 -88.70 -43.68 69.71
C PRO A 206 -88.14 -42.29 69.32
N VAL A 207 -88.91 -41.61 68.47
CA VAL A 207 -88.71 -40.24 67.99
C VAL A 207 -89.13 -39.24 69.07
N ALA A 208 -88.17 -38.61 69.74
CA ALA A 208 -88.38 -37.40 70.56
C ALA A 208 -87.23 -36.36 70.41
N ASP A 209 -86.03 -36.79 70.00
CA ASP A 209 -84.87 -35.91 69.81
C ASP A 209 -84.90 -35.05 68.54
N LYS A 210 -85.79 -35.36 67.58
CA LYS A 210 -85.82 -34.66 66.28
C LYS A 210 -86.12 -33.17 66.40
N GLN A 211 -86.84 -32.71 67.41
CA GLN A 211 -87.15 -31.28 67.56
C GLN A 211 -85.94 -30.48 68.08
N ALA A 212 -85.17 -31.02 69.03
CA ALA A 212 -83.95 -30.39 69.53
C ALA A 212 -82.83 -30.44 68.47
N GLU A 213 -82.70 -31.55 67.74
CA GLU A 213 -81.77 -31.66 66.60
C GLU A 213 -82.14 -30.69 65.47
N LEU A 214 -83.44 -30.48 65.21
CA LEU A 214 -83.89 -29.49 64.23
C LEU A 214 -83.59 -28.05 64.67
N GLU A 215 -83.69 -27.74 65.95
CA GLU A 215 -83.40 -26.39 66.47
C GLU A 215 -81.89 -26.10 66.49
N GLU A 216 -81.08 -27.10 66.85
CA GLU A 216 -79.61 -27.04 66.76
C GLU A 216 -79.12 -26.91 65.30
N THR A 217 -79.75 -27.62 64.37
CA THR A 217 -79.42 -27.50 62.93
C THR A 217 -79.84 -26.15 62.36
N ILE A 218 -80.95 -25.56 62.81
CA ILE A 218 -81.35 -24.19 62.42
C ILE A 218 -80.33 -23.16 62.90
N GLU A 219 -79.83 -23.28 64.13
CA GLU A 219 -78.85 -22.32 64.66
C GLU A 219 -77.48 -22.47 63.97
N LYS A 220 -77.06 -23.72 63.68
CA LYS A 220 -75.88 -24.01 62.82
C LYS A 220 -76.04 -23.46 61.39
N LEU A 221 -77.24 -23.52 60.82
CA LEU A 221 -77.54 -22.94 59.51
C LEU A 221 -77.46 -21.41 59.55
N LYS A 222 -77.88 -20.76 60.64
CA LYS A 222 -77.75 -19.30 60.79
C LYS A 222 -76.32 -18.83 60.98
N THR A 223 -75.48 -19.58 61.71
CA THR A 223 -74.05 -19.25 61.84
C THR A 223 -73.34 -19.46 60.52
N ALA A 224 -73.62 -20.57 59.81
CA ALA A 224 -73.11 -20.82 58.46
C ALA A 224 -73.55 -19.74 57.45
N LEU A 225 -74.80 -19.26 57.53
CA LEU A 225 -75.29 -18.15 56.71
C LEU A 225 -74.53 -16.84 57.00
N ARG A 226 -74.26 -16.53 58.27
CA ARG A 226 -73.47 -15.35 58.67
C ARG A 226 -72.03 -15.45 58.19
N GLU A 227 -71.39 -16.61 58.35
CA GLU A 227 -70.03 -16.86 57.85
C GLU A 227 -69.95 -16.76 56.34
N ALA A 228 -70.93 -17.33 55.61
CA ALA A 228 -71.03 -17.18 54.16
C ALA A 228 -71.19 -15.72 53.73
N ASN A 229 -72.00 -14.93 54.45
CA ASN A 229 -72.16 -13.50 54.18
C ASN A 229 -70.86 -12.72 54.43
N ASN A 230 -70.16 -12.99 55.53
CA ASN A 230 -68.86 -12.38 55.82
C ASN A 230 -67.82 -12.73 54.73
N LYS A 231 -67.83 -13.99 54.26
CA LYS A 231 -66.96 -14.45 53.17
C LYS A 231 -67.30 -13.75 51.85
N ILE A 232 -68.58 -13.57 51.53
CA ILE A 232 -69.01 -12.79 50.36
C ILE A 232 -68.53 -11.33 50.47
N GLN A 233 -68.59 -10.73 51.66
CA GLN A 233 -68.13 -9.35 51.87
C GLN A 233 -66.60 -9.22 51.72
N LEU A 234 -65.83 -10.17 52.25
CA LEU A 234 -64.38 -10.25 52.04
C LEU A 234 -64.02 -10.41 50.56
N LEU A 235 -64.65 -11.36 49.87
CA LEU A 235 -64.44 -11.59 48.44
C LEU A 235 -64.81 -10.36 47.58
N LYS A 236 -65.80 -9.57 48.00
CA LYS A 236 -66.13 -8.29 47.35
C LYS A 236 -65.00 -7.27 47.52
N SER A 237 -64.49 -7.10 48.74
CA SER A 237 -63.37 -6.18 49.00
C SER A 237 -62.09 -6.60 48.26
N GLU A 238 -61.83 -7.91 48.17
CA GLU A 238 -60.70 -8.46 47.42
C GLU A 238 -60.86 -8.20 45.91
N ASN A 239 -62.06 -8.40 45.35
CA ASN A 239 -62.36 -8.04 43.96
C ASN A 239 -62.16 -6.53 43.70
N GLU A 240 -62.54 -5.65 44.62
CA GLU A 240 -62.30 -4.21 44.46
C GLU A 240 -60.80 -3.86 44.45
N ILE A 241 -60.00 -4.54 45.27
CA ILE A 241 -58.54 -4.36 45.29
C ILE A 241 -57.93 -4.89 43.99
N LEU A 242 -58.32 -6.09 43.55
CA LEU A 242 -57.86 -6.68 42.29
C LEU A 242 -58.25 -5.83 41.09
N GLN A 243 -59.45 -5.25 41.08
CA GLN A 243 -59.89 -4.34 40.02
C GLN A 243 -59.00 -3.09 39.97
N LYS A 244 -58.65 -2.50 41.12
CA LYS A 244 -57.74 -1.34 41.18
C LYS A 244 -56.33 -1.69 40.70
N GLU A 245 -55.81 -2.87 41.05
CA GLU A 245 -54.50 -3.29 40.56
C GLU A 245 -54.54 -3.59 39.06
N GLN A 246 -55.63 -4.17 38.55
CA GLN A 246 -55.86 -4.35 37.12
C GLN A 246 -55.85 -3.00 36.38
N ASP A 247 -56.54 -1.98 36.91
CA ASP A 247 -56.57 -0.64 36.33
C ASP A 247 -55.18 0.03 36.36
N ARG A 248 -54.45 -0.12 37.47
CA ARG A 248 -53.07 0.37 37.61
C ARG A 248 -52.13 -0.31 36.62
N MET A 249 -52.26 -1.62 36.46
CA MET A 249 -51.48 -2.39 35.49
C MET A 249 -51.81 -1.97 34.05
N ASN A 250 -53.08 -1.72 33.73
CA ASN A 250 -53.50 -1.21 32.43
C ASN A 250 -52.92 0.19 32.16
N GLU A 251 -52.88 1.08 33.15
CA GLU A 251 -52.24 2.40 33.00
C GLU A 251 -50.74 2.29 32.72
N VAL A 252 -50.03 1.42 33.46
CA VAL A 252 -48.59 1.18 33.24
C VAL A 252 -48.35 0.58 31.86
N GLN A 253 -49.15 -0.42 31.46
CA GLN A 253 -49.06 -1.02 30.12
C GLN A 253 -49.29 0.03 29.03
N THR A 254 -50.29 0.90 29.19
CA THR A 254 -50.59 1.98 28.24
C THR A 254 -49.43 2.98 28.15
N LYS A 255 -48.79 3.33 29.27
CA LYS A 255 -47.60 4.20 29.28
C LYS A 255 -46.43 3.56 28.54
N ILE A 256 -46.12 2.28 28.81
CA ILE A 256 -45.05 1.55 28.13
C ILE A 256 -45.30 1.47 26.63
N ILE A 257 -46.53 1.19 26.21
CA ILE A 257 -46.91 1.17 24.79
C ILE A 257 -46.70 2.54 24.14
N ASN A 258 -47.11 3.63 24.79
CA ASN A 258 -46.94 4.98 24.26
C ASN A 258 -45.47 5.40 24.18
N GLU A 259 -44.65 5.07 25.19
CA GLU A 259 -43.21 5.32 25.17
C GLU A 259 -42.51 4.51 24.07
N SER A 260 -42.86 3.24 23.92
CA SER A 260 -42.35 2.37 22.84
C SER A 260 -42.71 2.95 21.47
N ARG A 261 -43.97 3.36 21.26
CA ARG A 261 -44.43 3.99 20.01
C ARG A 261 -43.70 5.29 19.71
N LYS A 262 -43.44 6.13 20.72
CA LYS A 262 -42.69 7.38 20.55
C LYS A 262 -41.24 7.09 20.15
N ARG A 263 -40.59 6.15 20.83
CA ARG A 263 -39.22 5.73 20.51
C ARG A 263 -39.12 5.15 19.09
N GLU A 264 -40.10 4.35 18.69
CA GLU A 264 -40.19 3.84 17.32
C GLU A 264 -40.35 4.97 16.30
N GLN A 265 -41.20 5.96 16.58
CA GLN A 265 -41.39 7.11 15.70
C GLN A 265 -40.11 7.96 15.57
N ASP A 266 -39.37 8.14 16.67
CA ASP A 266 -38.10 8.89 16.65
C ASP A 266 -37.02 8.14 15.86
N LEU A 267 -36.90 6.81 16.02
CA LEU A 267 -36.02 5.97 15.20
C LEU A 267 -36.38 6.03 13.71
N ARG A 268 -37.68 5.97 13.38
CA ARG A 268 -38.16 6.11 12.00
C ARG A 268 -37.76 7.45 11.39
N LYS A 269 -37.87 8.56 12.15
CA LYS A 269 -37.44 9.89 11.69
C LYS A 269 -35.92 9.96 11.48
N GLN A 270 -35.13 9.38 12.39
CA GLN A 270 -33.67 9.35 12.24
C GLN A 270 -33.26 8.58 10.97
N HIS A 271 -33.82 7.39 10.75
CA HIS A 271 -33.56 6.62 9.53
C HIS A 271 -33.98 7.36 8.27
N GLN A 272 -35.11 8.06 8.29
CA GLN A 272 -35.57 8.86 7.14
C GLN A 272 -34.59 10.00 6.83
N MET A 273 -34.09 10.71 7.84
CA MET A 273 -33.12 11.80 7.66
C MET A 273 -31.78 11.28 7.14
N GLU A 274 -31.36 10.10 7.58
CA GLU A 274 -30.12 9.46 7.11
C GLU A 274 -30.22 8.98 5.66
N LEU A 275 -31.38 8.41 5.27
CA LEU A 275 -31.65 8.08 3.87
C LEU A 275 -31.62 9.32 2.98
N GLU A 276 -32.25 10.42 3.39
CA GLU A 276 -32.24 11.69 2.66
C GLU A 276 -30.82 12.27 2.54
N LYS A 277 -30.01 12.15 3.60
CA LYS A 277 -28.60 12.55 3.56
C LYS A 277 -27.80 11.69 2.56
N MET A 278 -27.98 10.37 2.58
CA MET A 278 -27.32 9.46 1.64
C MET A 278 -27.74 9.71 0.19
N GLU A 279 -29.01 10.00 -0.05
CA GLU A 279 -29.53 10.35 -1.38
C GLU A 279 -28.89 11.66 -1.89
N ASN A 280 -28.80 12.69 -1.04
CA ASN A 280 -28.15 13.95 -1.37
C ASN A 280 -26.65 13.79 -1.64
N GLU A 281 -25.94 12.98 -0.85
CA GLU A 281 -24.52 12.68 -1.08
C GLU A 281 -24.30 11.90 -2.38
N CYS A 282 -25.16 10.93 -2.67
CA CYS A 282 -25.14 10.20 -3.93
C CYS A 282 -25.32 11.17 -5.10
N LEU A 283 -26.39 11.99 -5.07
CA LEU A 283 -26.69 12.98 -6.10
C LEU A 283 -25.53 13.96 -6.31
N LYS A 284 -24.88 14.41 -5.23
CA LYS A 284 -23.70 15.28 -5.30
C LYS A 284 -22.53 14.60 -6.00
N ARG A 285 -22.21 13.35 -5.64
CA ARG A 285 -21.15 12.57 -6.32
C ARG A 285 -21.45 12.35 -7.80
N THR A 286 -22.72 12.11 -8.15
CA THR A 286 -23.11 11.96 -9.55
C THR A 286 -22.91 13.26 -10.33
N ASN A 287 -23.24 14.41 -9.73
CA ASN A 287 -23.01 15.72 -10.34
C ASN A 287 -21.51 16.01 -10.50
N ASP A 288 -20.71 15.78 -9.46
CA ASP A 288 -19.25 15.98 -9.50
C ASP A 288 -18.60 15.08 -10.56
N SER A 289 -19.03 13.81 -10.65
CA SER A 289 -18.57 12.88 -11.69
C SER A 289 -18.99 13.34 -13.10
N HIS A 290 -20.19 13.88 -13.26
CA HIS A 290 -20.69 14.39 -14.53
C HIS A 290 -19.89 15.61 -14.98
N ASP A 291 -19.55 16.52 -14.06
CA ASP A 291 -18.75 17.70 -14.38
C ASP A 291 -17.28 17.34 -14.69
N MET A 292 -16.71 16.35 -13.99
CA MET A 292 -15.41 15.78 -14.35
C MET A 292 -15.44 15.16 -15.75
N MET A 293 -16.49 14.39 -16.06
CA MET A 293 -16.67 13.79 -17.37
C MET A 293 -16.74 14.87 -18.47
N LYS A 294 -17.50 15.95 -18.25
CA LYS A 294 -17.54 17.09 -19.18
C LYS A 294 -16.16 17.71 -19.39
N SER A 295 -15.39 17.92 -18.32
CA SER A 295 -14.04 18.48 -18.42
C SER A 295 -13.11 17.59 -19.25
N VAL A 296 -13.13 16.28 -19.00
CA VAL A 296 -12.33 15.30 -19.76
C VAL A 296 -12.78 15.25 -21.23
N THR A 297 -14.09 15.29 -21.50
CA THR A 297 -14.59 15.33 -22.88
C THR A 297 -14.14 16.60 -23.60
N LEU A 298 -14.17 17.77 -22.93
CA LEU A 298 -13.70 19.02 -23.51
C LEU A 298 -12.19 19.00 -23.80
N GLN A 299 -11.40 18.39 -22.90
CA GLN A 299 -9.96 18.20 -23.12
C GLN A 299 -9.68 17.28 -24.31
N ASN A 300 -10.41 16.16 -24.43
CA ASN A 300 -10.29 15.25 -25.56
C ASN A 300 -10.72 15.89 -26.88
N GLU A 301 -11.77 16.71 -26.87
CA GLU A 301 -12.20 17.50 -28.04
C GLU A 301 -11.15 18.52 -28.44
N THR A 302 -10.58 19.24 -27.48
CA THR A 302 -9.50 20.22 -27.71
C THR A 302 -8.27 19.53 -28.28
N LEU A 303 -7.86 18.41 -27.70
CA LEU A 303 -6.71 17.64 -28.17
C LEU A 303 -6.95 17.09 -29.59
N SER A 304 -8.13 16.52 -29.83
CA SER A 304 -8.53 16.07 -31.17
C SER A 304 -8.52 17.22 -32.18
N LYS A 305 -8.96 18.41 -31.79
CA LYS A 305 -8.90 19.61 -32.64
C LYS A 305 -7.46 20.01 -32.94
N THR A 306 -6.58 20.01 -31.94
CA THR A 306 -5.15 20.35 -32.15
C THR A 306 -4.44 19.34 -33.06
N PHE A 307 -4.72 18.04 -32.92
CA PHE A 307 -4.16 17.04 -33.83
C PHE A 307 -4.72 17.18 -35.24
N LYS A 308 -6.00 17.48 -35.41
CA LYS A 308 -6.58 17.78 -36.74
C LYS A 308 -5.93 19.01 -37.37
N GLU A 309 -5.70 20.07 -36.61
CA GLU A 309 -5.02 21.28 -37.10
C GLU A 309 -3.56 21.01 -37.48
N GLN A 310 -2.83 20.21 -36.69
CA GLN A 310 -1.46 19.78 -37.02
C GLN A 310 -1.40 18.94 -38.30
N ILE A 311 -2.31 17.97 -38.45
CA ILE A 311 -2.41 17.15 -39.67
C ILE A 311 -2.69 18.05 -40.87
N ALA A 312 -3.67 18.97 -40.77
CA ALA A 312 -3.98 19.90 -41.84
C ALA A 312 -2.79 20.80 -42.21
N ALA A 313 -2.04 21.29 -41.23
CA ALA A 313 -0.83 22.08 -41.47
C ALA A 313 0.23 21.27 -42.25
N ILE A 314 0.50 20.03 -41.82
CA ILE A 314 1.43 19.12 -42.52
C ILE A 314 0.95 18.83 -43.94
N GLU A 315 -0.35 18.57 -44.13
CA GLU A 315 -0.94 18.37 -45.46
C GLU A 315 -0.71 19.59 -46.36
N THR A 316 -0.93 20.81 -45.86
CA THR A 316 -0.69 22.03 -46.64
C THR A 316 0.79 22.26 -46.99
N ASP A 317 1.72 21.94 -46.07
CA ASP A 317 3.16 22.05 -46.33
C ASP A 317 3.64 20.99 -47.34
N HIS A 318 3.09 19.78 -47.27
CA HIS A 318 3.31 18.74 -48.26
C HIS A 318 2.77 19.14 -49.63
N GLU A 319 1.53 19.65 -49.72
CA GLU A 319 0.97 20.16 -50.98
C GLU A 319 1.84 21.27 -51.58
N ARG A 320 2.32 22.20 -50.75
CA ARG A 320 3.23 23.26 -51.18
C ARG A 320 4.55 22.71 -51.69
N SER A 321 5.13 21.73 -51.00
CA SER A 321 6.38 21.07 -51.39
C SER A 321 6.22 20.31 -52.71
N ILE A 322 5.10 19.58 -52.87
CA ILE A 322 4.74 18.90 -54.12
C ILE A 322 4.60 19.91 -55.25
N SER A 323 3.92 21.04 -55.03
CA SER A 323 3.76 22.09 -56.03
C SER A 323 5.11 22.69 -56.48
N ILE A 324 6.02 22.93 -55.53
CA ILE A 324 7.38 23.42 -55.84
C ILE A 324 8.15 22.38 -56.67
N LEU A 325 8.14 21.11 -56.27
CA LEU A 325 8.81 20.03 -56.99
C LEU A 325 8.21 19.83 -58.39
N GLN A 326 6.89 19.93 -58.54
CA GLN A 326 6.21 19.89 -59.84
C GLN A 326 6.65 21.05 -60.73
N ASN A 327 6.74 22.28 -60.19
CA ASN A 327 7.21 23.45 -60.93
C ASN A 327 8.68 23.29 -61.36
N GLN A 328 9.55 22.78 -60.49
CA GLN A 328 10.96 22.50 -60.82
C GLN A 328 11.07 21.41 -61.90
N LEU A 329 10.29 20.34 -61.78
CA LEU A 329 10.25 19.27 -62.77
C LEU A 329 9.75 19.81 -64.13
N GLN A 330 8.74 20.68 -64.12
CA GLN A 330 8.24 21.31 -65.34
C GLN A 330 9.29 22.25 -65.96
N ALA A 331 10.00 23.04 -65.16
CA ALA A 331 11.09 23.89 -65.63
C ALA A 331 12.23 23.06 -66.24
N SER A 332 12.68 22.00 -65.57
CA SER A 332 13.71 21.10 -66.10
C SER A 332 13.25 20.37 -67.37
N LYS A 333 11.97 19.96 -67.45
CA LYS A 333 11.40 19.40 -68.69
C LYS A 333 11.42 20.42 -69.84
N GLN A 334 11.09 21.69 -69.58
CA GLN A 334 11.18 22.75 -70.58
C GLN A 334 12.63 22.99 -71.02
N GLU A 335 13.59 23.00 -70.10
CA GLU A 335 15.02 23.09 -70.44
C GLU A 335 15.47 21.91 -71.30
N ILE A 336 15.08 20.68 -70.95
CA ILE A 336 15.37 19.49 -71.75
C ILE A 336 14.76 19.60 -73.15
N GLU A 337 13.52 20.10 -73.28
CA GLU A 337 12.93 20.37 -74.60
C GLU A 337 13.69 21.43 -75.38
N GLN A 338 14.12 22.52 -74.73
CA GLN A 338 14.96 23.55 -75.37
C GLN A 338 16.29 22.97 -75.84
N PHE A 339 16.97 22.16 -75.02
CA PHE A 339 18.20 21.47 -75.40
C PHE A 339 17.97 20.48 -76.54
N LYS A 340 16.87 19.71 -76.50
CA LYS A 340 16.50 18.79 -77.58
C LYS A 340 16.26 19.53 -78.90
N ASN A 341 15.52 20.63 -78.87
CA ASN A 341 15.29 21.49 -80.05
C ASN A 341 16.59 22.11 -80.55
N ARG A 342 17.51 22.50 -79.66
CA ARG A 342 18.84 23.02 -80.03
C ARG A 342 19.73 21.94 -80.67
N ILE A 343 19.70 20.71 -80.16
CA ILE A 343 20.39 19.55 -80.75
C ILE A 343 19.79 19.24 -82.13
N GLU A 344 18.46 19.25 -82.28
CA GLU A 344 17.80 19.01 -83.57
C GLU A 344 18.18 20.10 -84.60
N LEU A 345 18.28 21.37 -84.17
CA LEU A 345 18.73 22.47 -85.02
C LEU A 345 20.21 22.31 -85.42
N LEU A 346 21.08 21.91 -84.49
CA LEU A 346 22.49 21.60 -84.76
C LEU A 346 22.64 20.42 -85.72
N ARG A 347 21.76 19.41 -85.61
CA ARG A 347 21.70 18.26 -86.51
C ARG A 347 21.21 18.65 -87.91
N GLN A 348 20.29 19.62 -88.02
CA GLN A 348 19.86 20.18 -89.30
C GLN A 348 20.93 21.07 -89.96
N THR A 349 21.78 21.75 -89.18
CA THR A 349 22.92 22.52 -89.73
C THR A 349 24.11 21.63 -90.14
N ASN A 350 24.17 20.38 -89.69
CA ASN A 350 25.23 19.41 -90.03
C ASN A 350 24.81 18.37 -91.09
N VAL A 351 23.78 18.66 -91.90
CA VAL A 351 23.43 17.84 -93.06
C VAL A 351 24.30 18.25 -94.25
N ASP A 352 25.57 17.85 -94.21
CA ASP A 352 26.43 17.58 -95.37
C ASP A 352 27.69 16.87 -94.83
N ASN A 353 27.53 15.62 -94.37
CA ASN A 353 28.53 14.56 -94.50
C ASN A 353 27.96 13.24 -93.94
N ASP A 354 27.55 12.42 -94.89
CA ASP A 354 27.50 10.96 -94.92
C ASP A 354 26.99 10.16 -93.72
N LYS A 355 25.88 9.47 -94.04
CA LYS A 355 25.43 8.21 -93.48
C LYS A 355 26.46 7.11 -93.82
N GLU A 356 26.93 6.35 -92.83
CA GLU A 356 26.62 4.92 -92.70
C GLU A 356 27.42 4.25 -91.56
N SER A 357 26.74 3.32 -90.91
CA SER A 357 27.29 2.16 -90.19
C SER A 357 28.05 2.38 -88.88
N SER A 358 27.35 2.13 -87.77
CA SER A 358 27.79 1.14 -86.78
C SER A 358 26.64 0.81 -85.83
N GLN A 359 25.96 -0.31 -86.09
CA GLN A 359 25.29 -1.06 -85.04
C GLN A 359 26.36 -1.82 -84.26
N ILE A 360 26.54 -1.48 -82.99
CA ILE A 360 27.22 -2.36 -82.03
C ILE A 360 26.16 -2.80 -81.03
N ILE A 361 25.69 -4.02 -81.23
CA ILE A 361 24.98 -4.81 -80.25
C ILE A 361 26.03 -5.23 -79.21
N LEU A 362 25.88 -4.74 -77.98
CA LEU A 362 26.53 -5.34 -76.82
C LEU A 362 25.46 -6.09 -76.02
N ASN A 363 25.41 -7.40 -76.25
CA ASN A 363 24.94 -8.34 -75.26
C ASN A 363 25.96 -8.33 -74.11
N ASN A 364 25.47 -8.16 -72.89
CA ASN A 364 26.03 -8.89 -71.75
C ASN A 364 24.88 -9.23 -70.81
N ASP A 365 24.64 -10.54 -70.69
CA ASP A 365 23.85 -11.18 -69.66
C ASP A 365 24.29 -10.71 -68.26
N ILE A 366 23.35 -10.62 -67.32
CA ILE A 366 23.43 -11.21 -65.97
C ILE A 366 22.02 -11.10 -65.34
N ASN A 367 21.44 -12.27 -65.11
CA ASN A 367 20.47 -12.66 -64.08
C ASN A 367 19.11 -11.94 -63.99
N LYS A 368 18.10 -12.66 -64.49
CA LYS A 368 16.78 -12.76 -63.87
C LYS A 368 16.92 -13.24 -62.43
N ASP A 369 16.41 -12.46 -61.49
CA ASP A 369 15.72 -12.98 -60.32
C ASP A 369 14.56 -12.02 -60.01
N GLU A 370 13.36 -12.47 -60.36
CA GLU A 370 12.12 -11.93 -59.83
C GLU A 370 12.04 -12.30 -58.35
N ILE A 371 12.04 -11.32 -57.45
CA ILE A 371 11.50 -11.53 -56.10
C ILE A 371 10.42 -10.48 -55.80
N PRO A 372 9.21 -10.93 -55.39
CA PRO A 372 7.97 -10.18 -55.26
C PRO A 372 7.92 -8.94 -54.37
N TRP A 373 7.03 -8.05 -54.79
CA TRP A 373 6.31 -7.09 -53.97
C TRP A 373 5.70 -7.73 -52.73
N THR A 374 6.20 -7.37 -51.55
CA THR A 374 5.48 -7.56 -50.29
C THR A 374 5.19 -6.20 -49.66
N PHE A 375 3.89 -5.94 -49.62
CA PHE A 375 3.20 -4.98 -48.76
C PHE A 375 3.78 -5.03 -47.33
N SER A 376 4.27 -3.90 -46.81
CA SER A 376 4.53 -3.77 -45.38
C SER A 376 3.40 -2.99 -44.75
N GLU A 377 2.56 -3.77 -44.07
CA GLU A 377 1.48 -3.39 -43.21
C GLU A 377 2.04 -3.00 -41.82
N ARG A 378 1.44 -1.95 -41.23
CA ARG A 378 1.31 -1.61 -39.79
C ARG A 378 2.35 -2.15 -38.80
N GLN A 379 3.02 -1.22 -38.11
CA GLN A 379 3.57 -1.46 -36.77
C GLN A 379 2.46 -1.45 -35.71
N GLN A 380 2.35 -2.53 -34.94
CA GLN A 380 1.99 -2.48 -33.52
C GLN A 380 3.23 -2.87 -32.72
N GLY A 381 3.38 -2.23 -31.56
CA GLY A 381 4.47 -2.45 -30.61
C GLY A 381 4.24 -3.66 -29.70
N GLU A 382 5.05 -3.64 -28.63
CA GLU A 382 5.14 -4.61 -27.52
C GLU A 382 5.93 -5.88 -27.89
N GLY A 383 7.12 -6.16 -27.37
CA GLY A 383 7.67 -5.88 -26.04
C GLY A 383 7.31 -7.04 -25.11
N SER A 384 8.26 -7.97 -24.90
CA SER A 384 8.56 -8.68 -23.64
C SER A 384 9.38 -9.95 -23.90
N GLU A 385 10.66 -9.82 -23.56
CA GLU A 385 11.57 -10.81 -22.98
C GLU A 385 11.06 -12.21 -22.58
N SER A 386 11.81 -13.26 -22.94
CA SER A 386 12.51 -14.16 -21.99
C SER A 386 13.28 -15.25 -22.73
N ALA A 387 14.60 -15.30 -22.51
CA ALA A 387 15.52 -16.29 -23.04
C ALA A 387 15.50 -17.57 -22.17
N SER A 388 15.39 -18.74 -22.81
CA SER A 388 15.68 -20.02 -22.19
C SER A 388 16.84 -20.68 -22.94
N ILE A 389 17.88 -20.96 -22.18
CA ILE A 389 19.18 -21.50 -22.57
C ILE A 389 19.06 -23.03 -22.71
N ASP A 390 19.49 -23.56 -23.85
CA ASP A 390 19.63 -24.99 -24.09
C ASP A 390 21.00 -25.48 -23.55
N TYR A 391 20.98 -26.50 -22.70
CA TYR A 391 22.14 -27.31 -22.36
C TYR A 391 21.78 -28.80 -22.55
N GLN A 392 22.45 -29.44 -23.51
CA GLN A 392 22.53 -30.90 -23.64
C GLN A 392 23.50 -31.51 -22.61
N PRO A 393 23.24 -32.75 -22.15
CA PRO A 393 24.33 -33.70 -21.90
C PRO A 393 24.09 -35.10 -22.51
N PRO A 394 25.13 -35.96 -22.57
CA PRO A 394 25.26 -37.04 -23.55
C PRO A 394 24.95 -38.46 -23.04
N ASP A 395 24.57 -39.28 -24.03
CA ASP A 395 24.61 -40.73 -24.22
C ASP A 395 25.21 -41.64 -23.11
N VAL A 396 24.36 -42.43 -22.43
CA VAL A 396 24.75 -43.72 -21.80
C VAL A 396 23.57 -44.70 -21.84
N ALA A 397 23.78 -45.87 -22.44
CA ALA A 397 22.81 -46.96 -22.54
C ALA A 397 22.49 -47.64 -21.19
N VAL A 398 21.21 -47.74 -20.83
CA VAL A 398 20.73 -48.61 -19.75
C VAL A 398 19.52 -49.41 -20.23
N LYS A 399 19.59 -50.73 -20.03
CA LYS A 399 18.59 -51.75 -20.42
C LYS A 399 17.33 -51.64 -19.54
N THR A 400 16.15 -51.65 -20.16
CA THR A 400 14.85 -51.53 -19.47
C THR A 400 14.36 -52.85 -18.86
N LEU A 401 13.62 -52.72 -17.76
CA LEU A 401 13.09 -53.76 -16.86
C LEU A 401 12.17 -54.80 -17.55
N GLU A 402 11.65 -54.45 -18.72
CA GLU A 402 10.70 -55.26 -19.51
C GLU A 402 11.29 -56.59 -20.00
N ASN A 403 12.59 -56.63 -20.28
CA ASN A 403 13.27 -57.87 -20.72
C ASN A 403 13.51 -58.88 -19.59
N VAL A 404 13.32 -58.48 -18.33
CA VAL A 404 13.44 -59.36 -17.16
C VAL A 404 12.09 -59.98 -16.79
N LEU A 405 10.99 -59.28 -17.06
CA LEU A 405 9.65 -59.69 -16.60
C LEU A 405 8.92 -60.64 -17.55
N PHE A 406 9.25 -60.64 -18.86
CA PHE A 406 8.48 -61.37 -19.87
C PHE A 406 9.29 -62.43 -20.67
N GLY A 407 10.44 -62.85 -20.16
CA GLY A 407 11.29 -63.87 -20.77
C GLY A 407 10.85 -65.31 -20.52
N ASN A 408 10.16 -65.89 -21.50
CA ASN A 408 10.41 -67.23 -22.06
C ASN A 408 10.21 -68.49 -21.15
N THR A 409 9.09 -69.21 -21.32
CA THR A 409 9.07 -70.69 -21.17
C THR A 409 8.11 -71.36 -22.16
N GLN A 410 8.63 -72.38 -22.82
CA GLN A 410 8.08 -73.16 -23.92
C GLN A 410 7.22 -74.37 -23.46
N THR A 411 6.46 -74.93 -24.42
CA THR A 411 5.98 -76.33 -24.57
C THR A 411 4.53 -76.66 -24.08
N PRO A 412 3.88 -77.76 -24.55
CA PRO A 412 2.80 -77.70 -25.54
C PRO A 412 1.55 -78.54 -25.14
N GLN A 413 0.58 -78.69 -26.06
CA GLN A 413 -0.57 -79.62 -26.07
C GLN A 413 -1.92 -79.11 -25.54
N SER A 414 -2.89 -79.08 -26.47
CA SER A 414 -4.35 -79.13 -26.24
C SER A 414 -4.81 -80.58 -25.97
N PRO A 415 -6.07 -80.87 -25.56
CA PRO A 415 -7.17 -79.97 -25.21
C PRO A 415 -7.83 -80.29 -23.84
N SER A 416 -8.60 -79.35 -23.28
CA SER A 416 -9.91 -79.56 -22.62
C SER A 416 -10.33 -78.36 -21.77
N SER A 417 -11.56 -77.93 -22.03
CA SER A 417 -12.57 -77.36 -21.13
C SER A 417 -12.24 -76.15 -20.25
N ASN A 418 -12.99 -75.07 -20.54
CA ASN A 418 -13.56 -74.11 -19.60
C ASN A 418 -12.65 -73.57 -18.50
N LEU A 419 -12.02 -72.44 -18.76
CA LEU A 419 -11.89 -71.35 -17.81
C LEU A 419 -11.66 -70.06 -18.59
N GLU A 420 -12.46 -69.04 -18.27
CA GLU A 420 -12.42 -67.70 -18.85
C GLU A 420 -10.98 -67.17 -18.91
N LYS A 421 -10.50 -66.92 -20.13
CA LYS A 421 -9.31 -66.11 -20.32
C LYS A 421 -9.67 -64.65 -20.07
N PRO A 422 -8.80 -63.88 -19.38
CA PRO A 422 -9.04 -62.48 -19.08
C PRO A 422 -9.17 -61.74 -20.40
N ARG A 423 -10.31 -61.05 -20.61
CA ARG A 423 -10.39 -60.05 -21.67
C ARG A 423 -9.25 -59.06 -21.42
N HIS A 424 -8.39 -58.95 -22.42
CA HIS A 424 -7.54 -57.79 -22.67
C HIS A 424 -8.29 -56.52 -22.25
N ILE A 425 -7.98 -56.00 -21.07
CA ILE A 425 -8.16 -54.58 -20.78
C ILE A 425 -7.12 -53.93 -21.70
N LEU A 426 -7.61 -53.16 -22.66
CA LEU A 426 -6.85 -52.63 -23.76
C LEU A 426 -5.72 -51.75 -23.18
N PHE A 427 -4.48 -51.97 -23.62
CA PHE A 427 -3.33 -51.15 -23.25
C PHE A 427 -3.60 -49.65 -23.51
N GLU A 428 -4.44 -49.35 -24.50
CA GLU A 428 -4.96 -48.02 -24.82
C GLU A 428 -5.74 -47.40 -23.64
N ASP A 429 -6.59 -48.16 -22.96
CA ASP A 429 -7.40 -47.69 -21.83
C ASP A 429 -6.52 -47.40 -20.60
N VAL A 430 -5.44 -48.18 -20.42
CA VAL A 430 -4.47 -47.98 -19.32
C VAL A 430 -3.62 -46.74 -19.57
N GLU A 431 -3.19 -46.51 -20.81
CA GLU A 431 -2.38 -45.34 -21.16
C GLU A 431 -3.20 -44.04 -21.12
N LEU A 432 -4.48 -44.09 -21.53
CA LEU A 432 -5.40 -42.96 -21.41
C LEU A 432 -5.67 -42.61 -19.94
N GLU A 433 -5.87 -43.61 -19.08
CA GLU A 433 -6.05 -43.39 -17.65
C GLU A 433 -4.75 -42.91 -16.98
N ARG A 434 -3.58 -43.37 -17.44
CA ARG A 434 -2.27 -42.86 -16.99
C ARG A 434 -2.12 -41.37 -17.30
N GLN A 435 -2.43 -40.96 -18.53
CA GLN A 435 -2.40 -39.55 -18.94
C GLN A 435 -3.38 -38.70 -18.13
N ARG A 436 -4.60 -39.22 -17.90
CA ARG A 436 -5.60 -38.55 -17.07
C ARG A 436 -5.14 -38.36 -15.62
N ILE A 437 -4.53 -39.38 -15.03
CA ILE A 437 -3.96 -39.29 -13.68
C ILE A 437 -2.80 -38.28 -13.64
N GLU A 438 -1.97 -38.24 -14.68
CA GLU A 438 -0.86 -37.29 -14.79
C GLU A 438 -1.35 -35.84 -14.93
N GLU A 439 -2.41 -35.60 -15.69
CA GLU A 439 -3.08 -34.30 -15.76
C GLU A 439 -3.69 -33.88 -14.41
N GLU A 440 -4.40 -34.79 -13.73
CA GLU A 440 -4.96 -34.50 -12.39
C GLU A 440 -3.86 -34.28 -11.35
N LEU A 441 -2.76 -35.02 -11.42
CA LEU A 441 -1.58 -34.81 -10.58
C LEU A 441 -0.95 -33.44 -10.85
N ASN A 442 -0.83 -33.03 -12.11
CA ASN A 442 -0.30 -31.71 -12.46
C ASN A 442 -1.23 -30.60 -11.99
N LYS A 443 -2.56 -30.73 -12.16
CA LYS A 443 -3.54 -29.79 -11.59
C LYS A 443 -3.44 -29.71 -10.07
N ALA A 444 -3.28 -30.84 -9.39
CA ALA A 444 -3.09 -30.88 -7.95
C ALA A 444 -1.78 -30.20 -7.51
N LYS A 445 -0.68 -30.40 -8.24
CA LYS A 445 0.61 -29.71 -8.01
C LYS A 445 0.49 -28.20 -8.19
N TYR A 446 -0.16 -27.74 -9.27
CA TYR A 446 -0.40 -26.31 -9.48
C TYR A 446 -1.26 -25.70 -8.37
N ARG A 447 -2.31 -26.40 -7.94
CA ARG A 447 -3.13 -25.97 -6.80
C ARG A 447 -2.32 -25.89 -5.52
N LEU A 448 -1.49 -26.89 -5.24
CA LEU A 448 -0.62 -26.91 -4.06
C LEU A 448 0.35 -25.74 -4.07
N LEU A 449 1.01 -25.50 -5.21
CA LEU A 449 1.96 -24.39 -5.38
C LEU A 449 1.28 -23.04 -5.15
N ASN A 450 0.12 -22.82 -5.79
CA ASN A 450 -0.66 -21.60 -5.58
C ASN A 450 -1.10 -21.43 -4.11
N THR A 451 -1.58 -22.49 -3.45
CA THR A 451 -1.95 -22.41 -2.02
C THR A 451 -0.76 -22.17 -1.11
N THR A 452 0.42 -22.67 -1.49
CA THR A 452 1.66 -22.46 -0.73
C THR A 452 2.14 -21.02 -0.89
N GLU A 453 2.04 -20.46 -2.09
CA GLU A 453 2.35 -19.05 -2.36
C GLU A 453 1.41 -18.12 -1.60
N LEU A 454 0.10 -18.37 -1.67
CA LEU A 454 -0.91 -17.63 -0.89
C LEU A 454 -0.69 -17.75 0.62
N LEU A 455 -0.27 -18.93 1.10
CA LEU A 455 0.06 -19.12 2.52
C LEU A 455 1.28 -18.29 2.91
N ASN A 456 2.34 -18.31 2.10
CA ASN A 456 3.55 -17.52 2.34
C ASN A 456 3.25 -16.01 2.31
N GLU A 457 2.44 -15.54 1.33
CA GLU A 457 2.00 -14.15 1.26
C GLU A 457 1.17 -13.76 2.50
N SER A 458 0.28 -14.65 2.96
CA SER A 458 -0.50 -14.47 4.19
C SER A 458 0.37 -14.42 5.45
N GLU A 459 1.37 -15.31 5.56
CA GLU A 459 2.34 -15.34 6.67
C GLU A 459 3.18 -14.05 6.70
N LEU A 460 3.69 -13.61 5.55
CA LEU A 460 4.44 -12.36 5.45
C LEU A 460 3.58 -11.15 5.85
N ASN A 461 2.34 -11.10 5.38
CA ASN A 461 1.39 -10.06 5.76
C ASN A 461 1.07 -10.09 7.26
N ASN A 462 0.96 -11.28 7.87
CA ASN A 462 0.75 -11.43 9.30
C ASN A 462 1.92 -10.90 10.13
N VAL A 463 3.16 -11.18 9.71
CA VAL A 463 4.38 -10.65 10.35
C VAL A 463 4.39 -9.12 10.28
N ARG A 464 4.13 -8.56 9.10
CA ARG A 464 4.09 -7.10 8.89
C ARG A 464 2.99 -6.42 9.73
N LEU A 465 1.80 -7.01 9.80
CA LEU A 465 0.71 -6.51 10.65
C LEU A 465 1.08 -6.59 12.14
N SER A 466 1.74 -7.66 12.56
CA SER A 466 2.21 -7.82 13.94
C SER A 466 3.26 -6.77 14.33
N GLU A 467 4.18 -6.44 13.43
CA GLU A 467 5.16 -5.37 13.61
C GLU A 467 4.48 -4.00 13.71
N GLN A 468 3.54 -3.69 12.81
CA GLN A 468 2.75 -2.46 12.87
C GLN A 468 1.97 -2.34 14.17
N VAL A 469 1.36 -3.43 14.65
CA VAL A 469 0.67 -3.46 15.95
C VAL A 469 1.63 -3.16 17.09
N SER A 470 2.86 -3.68 17.05
CA SER A 470 3.89 -3.37 18.06
C SER A 470 4.26 -1.88 18.04
N LEU A 471 4.55 -1.33 16.85
CA LEU A 471 4.90 0.08 16.68
C LEU A 471 3.77 1.01 17.14
N LEU A 472 2.52 0.70 16.76
CA LEU A 472 1.36 1.49 17.17
C LEU A 472 1.14 1.41 18.69
N LYS A 473 1.31 0.25 19.31
CA LYS A 473 1.25 0.12 20.78
C LYS A 473 2.32 0.97 21.46
N ASP A 474 3.54 0.99 20.93
CA ASP A 474 4.63 1.79 21.50
C ASP A 474 4.42 3.29 21.28
N GLU A 475 3.86 3.69 20.14
CA GLU A 475 3.49 5.09 19.89
C GLU A 475 2.31 5.53 20.77
N ILE A 476 1.28 4.69 20.97
CA ILE A 476 0.20 4.95 21.94
C ILE A 476 0.78 5.13 23.34
N ARG A 477 1.62 4.19 23.80
CA ARG A 477 2.31 4.31 25.10
C ARG A 477 3.16 5.57 25.18
N ARG A 478 3.78 6.01 24.08
CA ARG A 478 4.56 7.25 24.04
C ARG A 478 3.67 8.49 24.14
N ILE A 479 2.55 8.51 23.41
CA ILE A 479 1.57 9.60 23.42
C ILE A 479 0.91 9.70 24.80
N GLU A 480 0.49 8.59 25.40
CA GLU A 480 -0.05 8.54 26.76
C GLU A 480 0.95 9.10 27.78
N ARG A 481 2.22 8.66 27.72
CA ARG A 481 3.28 9.22 28.57
C ARG A 481 3.49 10.72 28.34
N ASN A 482 3.40 11.19 27.10
CA ASN A 482 3.51 12.62 26.78
C ASN A 482 2.31 13.43 27.28
N MET A 483 1.10 12.90 27.20
CA MET A 483 -0.12 13.52 27.71
C MET A 483 -0.07 13.63 29.25
N ASP A 484 0.34 12.56 29.93
CA ASP A 484 0.56 12.56 31.38
C ASP A 484 1.64 13.57 31.80
N ARG A 485 2.71 13.72 31.01
CA ARG A 485 3.75 14.76 31.22
C ARG A 485 3.16 16.16 31.05
N ALA A 486 2.27 16.35 30.08
CA ALA A 486 1.60 17.63 29.87
C ALA A 486 0.66 17.99 31.03
N GLU A 487 -0.07 17.01 31.58
CA GLU A 487 -0.91 17.21 32.77
C GLU A 487 -0.07 17.57 34.02
N SER A 488 1.12 16.99 34.13
CA SER A 488 2.06 17.25 35.24
C SER A 488 2.96 18.49 35.06
N ILE A 489 2.68 19.37 34.08
CA ILE A 489 3.44 20.62 33.83
C ILE A 489 3.46 21.58 35.05
N SER A 490 2.50 21.48 35.97
CA SER A 490 2.53 22.21 37.26
C SER A 490 3.73 21.81 38.15
N ASN A 491 4.27 20.60 37.96
CA ASN A 491 5.36 20.03 38.76
C ASN A 491 6.77 20.35 38.22
N LEU A 492 6.93 21.23 37.23
CA LEU A 492 8.25 21.54 36.63
C LEU A 492 9.27 22.08 37.65
N GLU A 493 8.83 22.87 38.63
CA GLU A 493 9.73 23.39 39.68
C GLU A 493 10.18 22.28 40.63
N TYR A 494 9.28 21.37 41.01
CA TYR A 494 9.62 20.19 41.80
C TYR A 494 10.56 19.26 41.02
N LEU A 495 10.25 18.98 39.76
CA LEU A 495 11.07 18.15 38.88
C LEU A 495 12.47 18.75 38.70
N LYS A 496 12.58 20.07 38.51
CA LYS A 496 13.87 20.78 38.50
C LYS A 496 14.67 20.50 39.77
N ASN A 497 14.04 20.58 40.94
CA ASN A 497 14.71 20.33 42.22
C ASN A 497 15.13 18.86 42.37
N ILE A 498 14.32 17.92 41.90
CA ILE A 498 14.65 16.48 41.93
C ILE A 498 15.77 16.13 40.95
N ILE A 499 15.76 16.68 39.74
CA ILE A 499 16.84 16.52 38.75
C ILE A 499 18.14 17.13 39.28
N LEU A 500 18.09 18.35 39.83
CA LEU A 500 19.24 18.98 40.48
C LEU A 500 19.77 18.12 41.62
N LYS A 501 18.89 17.59 42.48
CA LYS A 501 19.27 16.68 43.57
C LYS A 501 19.92 15.41 43.03
N PHE A 502 19.39 14.82 41.96
CA PHE A 502 19.97 13.63 41.32
C PHE A 502 21.41 13.87 40.81
N PHE A 503 21.69 15.05 40.22
CA PHE A 503 23.03 15.41 39.77
C PHE A 503 24.00 15.76 40.92
N ILE A 504 23.51 16.42 41.97
CA ILE A 504 24.34 16.91 43.09
C ILE A 504 24.77 15.77 44.03
N LEU A 505 23.90 14.80 44.28
CA LEU A 505 24.20 13.69 45.18
C LEU A 505 25.38 12.89 44.64
N LYS A 506 26.33 12.49 45.50
CA LYS A 506 27.53 11.73 45.09
C LYS A 506 27.41 10.24 45.39
N THR A 507 26.44 9.85 46.21
CA THR A 507 26.25 8.47 46.66
C THR A 507 25.35 7.70 45.69
N THR A 508 25.84 6.58 45.17
CA THR A 508 25.08 5.68 44.28
C THR A 508 23.74 5.26 44.87
N HIS A 509 23.70 4.99 46.17
CA HIS A 509 22.46 4.58 46.85
C HIS A 509 21.39 5.67 46.86
N GLU A 510 21.77 6.93 47.13
CA GLU A 510 20.83 8.06 47.17
C GLU A 510 20.32 8.42 45.77
N ARG A 511 21.16 8.27 44.74
CA ARG A 511 20.74 8.42 43.34
C ARG A 511 19.72 7.35 42.94
N LEU A 512 19.95 6.08 43.31
CA LEU A 512 19.01 4.99 43.05
C LEU A 512 17.66 5.21 43.74
N GLN A 513 17.64 5.81 44.94
CA GLN A 513 16.39 6.14 45.64
C GLN A 513 15.57 7.24 44.95
N ILE A 514 16.20 8.10 44.15
CA ILE A 514 15.53 9.18 43.42
C ILE A 514 15.00 8.71 42.06
N ILE A 515 15.56 7.64 41.48
CA ILE A 515 15.10 7.10 40.19
C ILE A 515 13.61 6.78 40.17
N PRO A 516 13.00 6.12 41.17
CA PRO A 516 11.55 5.90 41.20
C PRO A 516 10.74 7.21 41.09
N VAL A 517 11.21 8.29 41.72
CA VAL A 517 10.56 9.61 41.65
C VAL A 517 10.71 10.23 40.26
N LEU A 518 11.88 10.09 39.63
CA LEU A 518 12.08 10.53 38.24
C LEU A 518 11.26 9.71 37.25
N VAL A 519 11.13 8.39 37.46
CA VAL A 519 10.32 7.50 36.63
C VAL A 519 8.85 7.88 36.70
N THR A 520 8.33 8.19 37.90
CA THR A 520 6.93 8.59 38.06
C THR A 520 6.65 9.99 37.54
N MET A 521 7.54 10.95 37.78
CA MET A 521 7.38 12.35 37.35
C MET A 521 7.62 12.56 35.84
N LEU A 522 8.60 11.87 35.26
CA LEU A 522 8.91 11.95 33.82
C LEU A 522 8.25 10.83 33.00
N LYS A 523 7.49 9.92 33.62
CA LYS A 523 6.87 8.77 32.96
C LYS A 523 7.87 8.09 32.02
N LEU A 524 8.98 7.64 32.57
CA LEU A 524 10.08 7.05 31.78
C LEU A 524 9.71 5.65 31.30
N SER A 525 10.20 5.25 30.13
CA SER A 525 10.10 3.85 29.68
C SER A 525 10.95 2.93 30.57
N PRO A 526 10.66 1.61 30.58
CA PRO A 526 11.52 0.64 31.26
C PRO A 526 12.99 0.72 30.80
N ASP A 527 13.24 1.00 29.52
CA ASP A 527 14.59 1.15 28.95
C ASP A 527 15.27 2.44 29.45
N GLU A 528 14.53 3.55 29.51
CA GLU A 528 15.01 4.82 30.05
C GLU A 528 15.33 4.70 31.55
N GLN A 529 14.49 3.97 32.31
CA GLN A 529 14.74 3.64 33.70
C GLN A 529 16.01 2.80 33.85
N ALA A 530 16.19 1.77 33.02
CA ALA A 530 17.39 0.93 33.04
C ALA A 530 18.67 1.75 32.74
N ASN A 531 18.59 2.71 31.82
CA ASN A 531 19.68 3.63 31.52
C ASN A 531 20.01 4.54 32.72
N LEU A 532 19.02 5.09 33.42
CA LEU A 532 19.25 5.88 34.63
C LEU A 532 19.88 5.06 35.76
N VAL A 533 19.45 3.80 35.93
CA VAL A 533 20.04 2.87 36.91
C VAL A 533 21.51 2.62 36.57
N ARG A 534 21.83 2.39 35.29
CA ARG A 534 23.21 2.22 34.82
C ARG A 534 24.08 3.45 35.08
N VAL A 535 23.56 4.66 34.80
CA VAL A 535 24.28 5.93 35.05
C VAL A 535 24.50 6.17 36.56
N ALA A 536 23.50 5.86 37.40
CA ALA A 536 23.64 5.97 38.84
C ALA A 536 24.72 5.02 39.39
N GLN A 537 24.88 3.83 38.82
CA GLN A 537 25.90 2.86 39.22
C GLN A 537 27.31 3.22 38.73
N GLN A 538 27.44 3.82 37.55
CA GLN A 538 28.74 4.17 36.92
C GLN A 538 29.46 5.35 37.57
N THR A 539 28.77 6.17 38.36
CA THR A 539 29.36 7.38 38.96
C THR A 539 30.20 7.12 40.22
N THR A 540 30.33 5.86 40.64
CA THR A 540 31.20 5.42 41.75
C THR A 540 32.69 5.48 41.39
N SER A 541 33.07 5.52 40.11
CA SER A 541 34.47 5.30 39.69
C SER A 541 35.36 6.56 39.62
N ILE A 542 34.88 7.74 40.00
CA ILE A 542 35.62 9.01 39.80
C ILE A 542 36.25 9.56 41.10
N VAL A 543 36.02 8.95 42.28
CA VAL A 543 36.43 9.58 43.57
C VAL A 543 37.46 8.80 44.40
N ASP A 544 37.78 7.55 44.09
CA ASP A 544 38.74 6.77 44.91
C ASP A 544 40.21 6.84 44.42
N THR A 545 40.74 8.04 44.18
CA THR A 545 42.19 8.26 43.98
C THR A 545 42.66 9.54 44.67
N SER A 546 42.56 9.59 46.01
CA SER A 546 43.27 10.60 46.82
C SER A 546 43.34 10.20 48.30
N SER A 547 44.31 9.36 48.70
CA SER A 547 45.07 9.52 49.96
C SER A 547 46.10 8.39 50.21
N ASN A 548 47.36 8.81 50.40
CA ASN A 548 48.49 8.17 51.10
C ASN A 548 49.03 6.80 50.65
N SER A 549 50.21 6.76 50.02
CA SER A 549 51.55 6.77 50.67
C SER A 549 52.69 6.45 49.66
N GLU A 550 53.68 7.33 49.58
CA GLU A 550 54.97 7.22 48.85
C GLU A 550 55.95 6.18 49.47
N PRO A 551 57.17 5.92 48.91
CA PRO A 551 57.59 5.82 47.50
C PRO A 551 58.55 4.61 47.24
N ASN A 552 58.68 4.13 45.98
CA ASN A 552 60.01 3.77 45.44
C ASN A 552 60.07 3.65 43.90
N ALA A 553 60.88 4.54 43.32
CA ALA A 553 61.78 4.41 42.18
C ALA A 553 61.39 3.69 40.85
N GLN A 554 61.45 4.50 39.78
CA GLN A 554 61.92 4.22 38.39
C GLN A 554 60.95 3.39 37.51
N GLN A 555 60.41 3.88 36.39
CA GLN A 555 61.08 4.54 35.26
C GLN A 555 60.24 5.64 34.57
N VAL A 556 60.97 6.59 33.99
CA VAL A 556 60.65 7.74 33.12
C VAL A 556 60.24 7.21 31.72
N THR A 557 59.19 7.67 31.03
CA THR A 557 59.12 8.93 30.24
C THR A 557 57.72 9.55 30.10
N ASN A 558 57.62 10.83 30.49
CA ASN A 558 56.73 11.92 30.02
C ASN A 558 56.70 12.05 28.47
N SER A 559 55.80 12.75 27.77
CA SER A 559 54.53 13.48 27.96
C SER A 559 54.29 14.14 26.57
N ALA A 560 53.09 14.26 26.02
CA ALA A 560 52.28 15.47 26.21
C ALA A 560 50.83 15.24 25.74
N ASN A 561 49.96 15.88 26.50
CA ASN A 561 48.52 15.77 26.58
C ASN A 561 47.96 17.17 26.31
N SER A 562 46.85 17.30 25.58
CA SER A 562 45.89 18.39 25.85
C SER A 562 44.54 18.18 25.16
N ASN A 563 43.50 18.27 25.99
CA ASN A 563 42.12 18.69 25.71
C ASN A 563 41.08 17.61 25.40
N SER A 564 40.59 16.97 26.47
CA SER A 564 39.21 16.48 26.57
C SER A 564 38.41 17.34 27.56
N SER A 565 38.01 18.52 27.11
CA SER A 565 36.95 19.30 27.78
C SER A 565 35.65 19.18 26.99
N SER A 566 34.62 18.67 27.65
CA SER A 566 33.22 19.09 27.48
C SER A 566 32.66 19.13 26.05
N SER A 567 32.18 17.99 25.53
CA SER A 567 31.23 18.00 24.39
C SER A 567 29.81 17.73 24.88
N TRP A 568 29.21 18.74 25.51
CA TRP A 568 27.75 18.89 25.63
C TRP A 568 27.14 19.59 24.40
N GLY A 569 27.97 20.04 23.45
CA GLY A 569 27.54 20.83 22.29
C GLY A 569 26.89 20.03 21.15
N SER A 570 26.89 18.69 21.17
CA SER A 570 26.42 17.91 20.02
C SER A 570 24.90 17.67 19.98
N TYR A 571 24.16 17.99 21.05
CA TYR A 571 22.71 17.70 21.15
C TYR A 571 21.79 18.92 21.03
N LEU A 572 22.34 20.11 20.75
CA LEU A 572 21.56 21.36 20.65
C LEU A 572 21.26 21.80 19.21
N ASN A 573 21.63 21.02 18.18
CA ASN A 573 21.41 21.38 16.76
C ASN A 573 20.26 20.62 16.09
N ILE A 574 19.31 20.07 16.86
CA ILE A 574 18.10 19.48 16.29
C ILE A 574 16.90 19.97 17.10
N TRP A 575 16.55 21.24 16.92
CA TRP A 575 15.21 21.82 17.12
C TRP A 575 15.07 23.06 16.24
#